data_AF-A0A0B7GUA5-F1
#
_entry.id   AF-A0A0B7GUA5-F1
#
_cell.length_a   1.000
_cell.length_b   1.000
_cell.length_c   1.000
_cell.angle_alpha   90.00
_cell.angle_beta   90.00
_cell.angle_gamma   90.00
#
_symmetry.space_group_name_H-M   'P 1'
#
loop_
_entity.id
_entity.type
_entity.pdbx_description
1 polymer ?
#
loop_
_entity_poly.entity_id
_entity_poly.type
_entity_poly.pdbx_seq_one_letter_code
_entity_poly.pdbx_strand_id
1 'polypeptide(L)'
;MKKGLVLTITLSLFIFVLAFGCSKNNESAEKTSQQDSTPVAEVEVKDIHGTVKVKVKPEKAVALDNRTFETLADWGVKLVAVPKGVMPADSPYVKDASVKNIGNHREPNLEIIAAANPTLLL
;
A
#
# COMPACT_ATOMS: atom_id res chain seq x y z
N MET A 1 60.59 39.61 34.29
CA MET A 1 60.07 40.99 34.37
C MET A 1 59.42 41.35 33.05
N LYS A 2 58.23 41.98 33.12
CA LYS A 2 57.50 42.68 32.04
C LYS A 2 56.59 41.77 31.20
N LYS A 3 55.29 41.74 31.54
CA LYS A 3 54.19 42.58 30.96
C LYS A 3 53.72 41.91 29.65
N GLY A 4 52.54 41.29 29.55
CA GLY A 4 51.23 41.88 29.84
C GLY A 4 50.70 42.58 28.57
N LEU A 5 49.39 42.52 28.35
CA LEU A 5 48.57 43.28 27.37
C LEU A 5 48.27 42.52 26.05
N VAL A 6 47.13 41.85 25.85
CA VAL A 6 45.71 42.31 25.66
C VAL A 6 45.41 42.81 24.22
N LEU A 7 44.21 42.42 23.71
CA LEU A 7 43.44 42.97 22.56
C LEU A 7 43.79 42.40 21.14
N THR A 8 42.91 41.96 20.23
CA THR A 8 41.48 42.28 19.97
C THR A 8 40.85 41.32 18.92
N ILE A 9 39.67 40.76 19.24
CA ILE A 9 38.39 40.63 18.47
C ILE A 9 38.40 40.56 16.93
N THR A 10 37.72 39.53 16.37
CA THR A 10 36.79 39.45 15.20
C THR A 10 36.94 38.04 14.58
N LEU A 11 35.96 37.31 14.01
CA LEU A 11 34.52 37.42 13.80
C LEU A 11 34.12 36.09 13.13
N SER A 12 33.14 35.37 13.68
CA SER A 12 32.21 34.46 12.97
C SER A 12 32.74 33.22 12.21
N LEU A 13 32.26 32.04 12.62
CA LEU A 13 31.28 31.22 11.87
C LEU A 13 31.63 29.73 11.74
N PHE A 14 30.66 28.92 12.18
CA PHE A 14 30.42 27.50 11.88
C PHE A 14 31.26 26.43 12.60
N ILE A 15 30.72 26.02 13.74
CA ILE A 15 31.03 24.84 14.52
C ILE A 15 30.49 23.60 13.76
N PHE A 16 31.38 22.79 13.19
CA PHE A 16 31.09 21.41 12.76
C PHE A 16 31.70 20.48 13.80
N VAL A 17 30.96 20.17 14.86
CA VAL A 17 31.37 19.20 15.89
C VAL A 17 30.95 17.82 15.42
N LEU A 18 31.89 17.12 14.79
CA LEU A 18 31.90 15.66 14.76
C LEU A 18 32.52 15.18 16.08
N ALA A 19 31.66 14.90 17.05
CA ALA A 19 32.08 14.25 18.29
C ALA A 19 32.24 12.74 18.05
N PHE A 20 33.49 12.28 18.08
CA PHE A 20 33.82 10.95 18.57
C PHE A 20 33.57 10.93 20.09
N GLY A 21 32.79 9.97 20.58
CA GLY A 21 32.55 9.79 22.00
C GLY A 21 31.78 8.52 22.31
N CYS A 22 32.48 7.39 22.45
CA CYS A 22 31.97 6.24 23.19
C CYS A 22 31.85 6.61 24.68
N SER A 23 30.66 6.50 25.25
CA SER A 23 30.50 6.30 26.69
C SER A 23 29.21 5.53 26.96
N LYS A 24 29.34 4.41 27.70
CA LYS A 24 28.28 3.49 28.13
C LYS A 24 27.09 4.23 28.74
N ASN A 25 25.88 3.89 28.31
CA ASN A 25 24.74 3.62 29.19
C ASN A 25 23.60 2.92 28.42
N ASN A 26 23.02 1.92 29.08
CA ASN A 26 21.92 1.04 28.67
C ASN A 26 21.02 1.53 27.52
N GLU A 27 21.05 0.83 26.39
CA GLU A 27 19.94 0.87 25.44
C GLU A 27 19.77 -0.50 24.77
N SER A 28 18.54 -0.98 24.87
CA SER A 28 17.89 -2.11 24.24
C SER A 28 18.77 -3.03 23.40
N ALA A 29 18.87 -4.29 23.84
CA ALA A 29 19.21 -5.38 22.93
C ALA A 29 18.23 -5.35 21.75
N GLU A 30 18.71 -4.89 20.59
CA GLU A 30 18.12 -5.16 19.30
C GLU A 30 18.10 -6.69 19.15
N LYS A 31 17.00 -7.29 19.60
CA LYS A 31 16.52 -8.52 19.00
C LYS A 31 16.12 -8.16 17.59
N THR A 32 17.04 -8.32 16.66
CA THR A 32 16.69 -8.69 15.29
C THR A 32 15.95 -10.02 15.38
N SER A 33 14.64 -9.97 15.62
CA SER A 33 13.77 -11.08 15.31
C SER A 33 13.83 -11.22 13.80
N GLN A 34 14.65 -12.16 13.32
CA GLN A 34 14.40 -12.81 12.06
C GLN A 34 12.97 -13.39 12.18
N GLN A 35 12.01 -12.62 11.68
CA GLN A 35 10.66 -13.10 11.50
C GLN A 35 10.75 -14.09 10.36
N ASP A 36 10.83 -15.36 10.73
CA ASP A 36 10.64 -16.48 9.82
C ASP A 36 9.28 -16.23 9.15
N SER A 37 9.31 -15.84 7.87
CA SER A 37 8.14 -15.35 7.16
C SER A 37 7.23 -16.53 6.86
N THR A 38 6.44 -16.90 7.86
CA THR A 38 5.31 -17.80 7.65
C THR A 38 4.42 -17.08 6.64
N PRO A 39 4.08 -17.70 5.49
CA PRO A 39 3.26 -17.05 4.49
C PRO A 39 1.92 -16.65 5.13
N VAL A 40 1.68 -15.34 5.20
CA VAL A 40 0.45 -14.78 5.73
C VAL A 40 -0.67 -15.17 4.77
N ALA A 41 -1.58 -16.03 5.23
CA ALA A 41 -2.67 -16.53 4.41
C ALA A 41 -3.81 -15.50 4.27
N GLU A 42 -4.01 -14.67 5.29
CA GLU A 42 -5.09 -13.69 5.38
C GLU A 42 -4.59 -12.38 6.01
N VAL A 43 -5.12 -11.25 5.53
CA VAL A 43 -4.83 -9.90 6.03
C VAL A 43 -6.11 -9.31 6.59
N GLU A 44 -6.02 -8.68 7.76
CA GLU A 44 -7.12 -7.91 8.34
C GLU A 44 -7.16 -6.51 7.75
N VAL A 45 -8.29 -6.17 7.12
CA VAL A 45 -8.55 -4.86 6.53
C VAL A 45 -9.70 -4.20 7.28
N LYS A 46 -9.47 -2.98 7.78
CA LYS A 46 -10.52 -2.19 8.41
C LYS A 46 -11.15 -1.26 7.38
N ASP A 47 -12.47 -1.38 7.19
CA ASP A 47 -13.28 -0.53 6.32
C ASP A 47 -14.35 0.23 7.12
N ILE A 48 -15.32 0.83 6.42
CA ILE A 48 -16.44 1.55 7.04
C ILE A 48 -17.45 0.64 7.75
N HIS A 49 -17.44 -0.66 7.47
CA HIS A 49 -18.34 -1.67 8.00
C HIS A 49 -17.71 -2.50 9.13
N GLY A 50 -16.39 -2.39 9.34
CA GLY A 50 -15.67 -3.04 10.44
C GLY A 50 -14.32 -3.59 10.00
N THR A 51 -13.90 -4.70 10.61
CA THR A 51 -12.69 -5.43 10.20
C THR A 51 -13.07 -6.67 9.43
N VAL A 52 -12.51 -6.84 8.23
CA VAL A 52 -12.73 -7.99 7.33
C VAL A 52 -11.40 -8.72 7.14
N LYS A 53 -11.44 -10.06 7.15
CA LYS A 53 -10.29 -10.90 6.79
C LYS A 53 -10.30 -11.19 5.30
N VAL A 54 -9.21 -10.83 4.62
CA VAL A 54 -9.06 -10.98 3.17
C VAL A 54 -7.92 -11.95 2.88
N LYS A 55 -8.17 -12.98 2.07
CA LYS A 55 -7.14 -13.92 1.64
C LYS A 55 -6.09 -13.23 0.79
N VAL A 56 -4.82 -13.54 1.04
CA VAL A 56 -3.72 -13.10 0.18
C VAL A 56 -3.86 -13.78 -1.18
N LYS A 57 -3.76 -13.00 -2.26
CA LYS A 57 -3.93 -13.45 -3.67
C LYS A 57 -5.30 -14.12 -3.92
N PRO A 58 -6.40 -13.36 -3.92
CA PRO A 58 -7.72 -13.90 -4.26
C PRO A 58 -7.73 -14.45 -5.70
N GLU A 59 -8.32 -15.63 -5.89
CA GLU A 59 -8.41 -16.27 -7.21
C GLU A 59 -9.48 -15.63 -8.10
N LYS A 60 -10.58 -15.16 -7.48
CA LYS A 60 -11.73 -14.58 -8.17
C LYS A 60 -12.09 -13.24 -7.54
N ALA A 61 -11.73 -12.15 -8.21
CA ALA A 61 -12.01 -10.80 -7.75
C ALA A 61 -12.99 -10.08 -8.69
N VAL A 62 -13.92 -9.32 -8.10
CA VAL A 62 -14.85 -8.40 -8.78
C VAL A 62 -14.59 -7.00 -8.25
N ALA A 63 -14.61 -6.00 -9.14
CA ALA A 63 -14.50 -4.60 -8.75
C ALA A 63 -15.67 -3.79 -9.33
N LEU A 64 -16.32 -3.01 -8.47
CA LEU A 64 -17.51 -2.21 -8.78
C LEU A 64 -17.20 -0.70 -8.86
N ASP A 65 -16.04 -0.26 -8.37
CA ASP A 65 -15.61 1.14 -8.39
C ASP A 65 -14.68 1.46 -9.58
N ASN A 66 -14.88 2.64 -10.17
CA ASN A 66 -14.15 3.09 -11.36
C ASN A 66 -12.63 3.17 -11.15
N ARG A 67 -12.20 3.76 -10.04
CA ARG A 67 -10.76 3.93 -9.77
C ARG A 67 -10.11 2.59 -9.42
N THR A 68 -10.86 1.73 -8.76
CA THR A 68 -10.37 0.43 -8.31
C THR A 68 -10.07 -0.48 -9.48
N PHE A 69 -10.99 -0.64 -10.45
CA PHE A 69 -10.67 -1.48 -11.61
C PHE A 69 -9.53 -0.89 -12.45
N GLU A 70 -9.41 0.44 -12.59
CA GLU A 70 -8.31 1.06 -13.36
C GLU A 70 -6.96 0.74 -12.71
N THR A 71 -6.86 0.96 -11.40
CA THR A 71 -5.65 0.65 -10.63
C THR A 71 -5.29 -0.84 -10.75
N LEU A 72 -6.28 -1.73 -10.67
CA LEU A 72 -6.06 -3.16 -10.81
C LEU A 72 -5.63 -3.55 -12.24
N ALA A 73 -6.12 -2.83 -13.26
CA ALA A 73 -5.70 -3.04 -14.65
C ALA A 73 -4.23 -2.68 -14.83
N ASP A 74 -3.79 -1.55 -14.26
CA ASP A 74 -2.40 -1.09 -14.30
C ASP A 74 -1.46 -2.08 -13.61
N TRP A 75 -1.93 -2.76 -12.57
CA TRP A 75 -1.19 -3.81 -11.87
C TRP A 75 -1.26 -5.19 -12.57
N GLY A 76 -2.01 -5.31 -13.66
CA GLY A 76 -2.17 -6.57 -14.40
C GLY A 76 -3.01 -7.62 -13.65
N VAL A 77 -3.85 -7.21 -12.70
CA VAL A 77 -4.73 -8.13 -11.97
C VAL A 77 -5.90 -8.53 -12.86
N LYS A 78 -6.19 -9.84 -12.94
CA LYS A 78 -7.33 -10.33 -13.71
C LYS A 78 -8.60 -10.38 -12.85
N LEU A 79 -9.62 -9.63 -13.26
CA LEU A 79 -10.95 -9.64 -12.63
C LEU A 79 -11.87 -10.65 -13.32
N VAL A 80 -12.79 -11.27 -12.58
CA VAL A 80 -13.77 -12.21 -13.16
C VAL A 80 -15.01 -11.48 -13.69
N ALA A 81 -15.33 -10.31 -13.13
CA ALA A 81 -16.44 -9.48 -13.60
C ALA A 81 -16.18 -7.99 -13.30
N VAL A 82 -16.67 -7.12 -14.19
CA VAL A 82 -16.56 -5.65 -14.10
C VAL A 82 -17.79 -4.97 -14.73
N PRO A 83 -18.11 -3.71 -14.37
CA PRO A 83 -19.24 -2.98 -14.95
C PRO A 83 -18.86 -2.39 -16.32
N LYS A 84 -18.70 -3.23 -17.34
CA LYS A 84 -18.20 -2.82 -18.67
C LYS A 84 -19.00 -1.67 -19.31
N GLY A 85 -20.27 -1.50 -18.94
CA GLY A 85 -21.14 -0.44 -19.49
C GLY A 85 -20.69 0.99 -19.13
N VAL A 86 -19.84 1.17 -18.12
CA VAL A 86 -19.34 2.49 -17.70
C VAL A 86 -17.83 2.67 -17.92
N MET A 87 -17.19 1.68 -18.53
CA MET A 87 -15.74 1.63 -18.71
C MET A 87 -15.33 2.20 -20.09
N PRO A 88 -14.12 2.77 -20.21
CA PRO A 88 -13.54 3.10 -21.50
C PRO A 88 -13.44 1.86 -22.42
N ALA A 89 -13.76 2.03 -23.70
CA ALA A 89 -13.79 0.93 -24.67
C ALA A 89 -12.42 0.27 -24.89
N ASP A 90 -11.35 0.99 -24.61
CA ASP A 90 -9.98 0.53 -24.72
C ASP A 90 -9.48 -0.25 -23.49
N SER A 91 -10.25 -0.27 -22.40
CA SER A 91 -9.91 -1.01 -21.18
C SER A 91 -9.62 -2.49 -21.46
N PRO A 92 -8.57 -3.07 -20.84
CA PRO A 92 -8.24 -4.49 -21.01
C PRO A 92 -9.38 -5.42 -20.59
N TYR A 93 -10.14 -5.06 -19.55
CA TYR A 93 -11.28 -5.87 -19.11
C TYR A 93 -12.45 -5.82 -20.09
N VAL A 94 -12.67 -4.68 -20.74
CA VAL A 94 -13.73 -4.56 -21.74
C VAL A 94 -13.44 -5.49 -22.92
N LYS A 95 -12.19 -5.49 -23.39
CA LYS A 95 -11.68 -6.31 -24.50
C LYS A 95 -11.62 -7.81 -24.18
N ASP A 96 -11.46 -8.18 -22.91
CA ASP A 96 -11.43 -9.59 -22.50
C ASP A 96 -12.85 -10.19 -22.39
N ALA A 97 -13.19 -11.08 -23.32
CA ALA A 97 -14.48 -11.78 -23.35
C ALA A 97 -14.70 -12.75 -22.18
N SER A 98 -13.63 -13.17 -21.48
CA SER A 98 -13.73 -14.01 -20.29
C SER A 98 -14.20 -13.23 -19.06
N VAL A 99 -14.03 -11.91 -19.03
CA VAL A 99 -14.50 -11.03 -17.96
C VAL A 99 -15.99 -10.74 -18.16
N LYS A 100 -16.81 -11.10 -17.16
CA LYS A 100 -18.27 -10.90 -17.22
C LYS A 100 -18.63 -9.43 -17.08
N ASN A 101 -19.64 -9.01 -17.83
CA ASN A 101 -20.23 -7.68 -17.72
C ASN A 101 -21.37 -7.71 -16.69
N ILE A 102 -21.24 -6.96 -15.61
CA ILE A 102 -22.30 -6.82 -14.60
C ILE A 102 -23.22 -5.61 -14.86
N GLY A 103 -23.03 -4.89 -15.96
CA GLY A 103 -23.86 -3.74 -16.32
C GLY A 103 -23.31 -2.43 -15.78
N ASN A 104 -24.12 -1.73 -14.97
CA ASN A 104 -23.80 -0.41 -14.41
C ASN A 104 -23.42 -0.55 -12.93
N HIS A 105 -22.39 0.15 -12.45
CA HIS A 105 -22.00 0.09 -11.04
C HIS A 105 -23.06 0.65 -10.08
N ARG A 106 -24.01 1.50 -10.56
CA ARG A 106 -25.14 1.97 -9.75
C ARG A 106 -26.17 0.88 -9.46
N GLU A 107 -26.33 -0.05 -10.40
CA GLU A 107 -27.25 -1.17 -10.30
C GLU A 107 -26.58 -2.40 -10.94
N PRO A 108 -25.61 -3.00 -10.22
CA PRO A 108 -24.88 -4.13 -10.74
C PRO A 108 -25.79 -5.36 -10.79
N ASN A 109 -25.65 -6.18 -11.84
CA ASN A 109 -26.38 -7.43 -11.96
C ASN A 109 -25.86 -8.44 -10.92
N LEU A 110 -26.58 -8.56 -9.82
CA LEU A 110 -26.24 -9.43 -8.69
C LEU A 110 -26.27 -10.93 -9.06
N GLU A 111 -27.09 -11.33 -10.03
CA GLU A 111 -27.15 -12.73 -10.49
C GLU A 111 -25.84 -13.13 -11.17
N ILE A 112 -25.24 -12.22 -11.95
CA ILE A 112 -23.94 -12.45 -12.58
C ILE A 112 -22.84 -12.53 -11.53
N ILE A 113 -22.88 -11.66 -10.50
CA ILE A 113 -21.90 -11.68 -9.41
C ILE A 113 -22.03 -12.99 -8.61
N ALA A 114 -23.25 -13.40 -8.26
CA ALA A 114 -23.51 -14.64 -7.55
C ALA A 114 -23.03 -15.87 -8.35
N ALA A 115 -23.34 -15.91 -9.65
CA ALA A 115 -22.89 -16.99 -10.54
C ALA A 115 -21.36 -17.04 -10.70
N ALA A 116 -20.67 -15.89 -10.62
CA ALA A 116 -19.21 -15.84 -10.66
C ALA A 116 -18.55 -16.42 -9.39
N ASN A 117 -19.29 -16.43 -8.27
CA ASN A 117 -18.85 -16.89 -6.95
C ASN A 117 -17.46 -16.31 -6.57
N PRO A 118 -17.34 -14.98 -6.43
CA PRO A 118 -16.06 -14.33 -6.15
C PRO A 118 -15.58 -14.58 -4.73
N THR A 119 -14.26 -14.61 -4.57
CA THR A 119 -13.59 -14.68 -3.26
C THR A 119 -13.22 -13.31 -2.71
N LEU A 120 -13.32 -12.27 -3.53
CA LEU A 120 -13.15 -10.87 -3.16
C LEU A 120 -14.07 -9.99 -4.00
N LEU A 121 -14.76 -9.05 -3.35
CA LEU A 121 -15.59 -8.04 -4.00
C LEU A 121 -15.14 -6.67 -3.49
N LEU A 122 -14.81 -5.78 -4.43
CA LEU A 122 -14.27 -4.43 -4.20
C LEU A 122 -15.22 -3.36 -4.75
#